data_AF-A0A8J2NM10-F1
#
_entry.id   AF-A0A8J2NM10-F1
#
_cell.length_a   1.000
_cell.length_b   1.000
_cell.length_c   1.000
_cell.angle_alpha   90.00
_cell.angle_beta   90.00
_cell.angle_gamma   90.00
#
_symmetry.space_group_name_H-M   'P 1'
#
loop_
_entity.id
_entity.type
_entity.pdbx_description
1 polymer ?
#
loop_
_entity_poly.entity_id
_entity_poly.type
_entity_poly.pdbx_seq_one_letter_code
_entity_poly.pdbx_strand_id
1 'polypeptide(L)'
;MRLIRSTAWCLRFIKKSRKRPTPTDELLPEELEKAENLWIKTVQQQYFQEEIQCLQMKKEIPKLSKLNPLTPVLDDNGILRVMSRIQRAELEINVKMPIIL
;
A
#
# COMPACT_ATOMS: atom_id res chain seq x y z
N MET A 1 10.91 -11.35 -6.46
CA MET A 1 11.47 -11.12 -5.10
C MET A 1 12.77 -10.34 -5.02
N ARG A 2 13.60 -10.23 -6.08
CA ARG A 2 14.87 -9.47 -6.00
C ARG A 2 14.66 -7.97 -5.76
N LEU A 3 13.69 -7.35 -6.45
CA LEU A 3 13.40 -5.91 -6.30
C LEU A 3 13.03 -5.53 -4.86
N ILE A 4 12.06 -6.22 -4.26
CA ILE A 4 11.60 -5.95 -2.90
C ILE A 4 12.74 -6.07 -1.88
N ARG A 5 13.54 -7.14 -1.95
CA ARG A 5 14.70 -7.31 -1.07
C ARG A 5 15.75 -6.22 -1.25
N SER A 6 16.06 -5.84 -2.50
CA SER A 6 16.98 -4.73 -2.77
C SER A 6 16.46 -3.40 -2.23
N THR A 7 15.19 -3.09 -2.46
CA THR A 7 14.55 -1.87 -1.92
C THR A 7 14.55 -1.88 -0.39
N ALA A 8 14.26 -3.00 0.25
CA ALA A 8 14.29 -3.15 1.72
C ALA A 8 15.69 -2.85 2.28
N TRP A 9 16.74 -3.38 1.66
CA TRP A 9 18.12 -3.05 2.03
C TRP A 9 18.45 -1.56 1.87
N CYS A 10 18.03 -0.94 0.77
CA CYS A 10 18.22 0.51 0.58
C CYS A 10 17.50 1.32 1.67
N LEU A 11 16.26 0.98 2.00
CA LEU A 11 15.49 1.65 3.06
C LEU A 11 16.14 1.47 4.44
N ARG A 12 16.65 0.27 4.73
CA ARG A 12 17.39 -0.01 5.98
C ARG A 12 18.69 0.78 6.05
N PHE A 13 19.43 0.86 4.95
CA PHE A 13 20.64 1.67 4.88
C PHE A 13 20.32 3.14 5.19
N ILE A 14 19.27 3.71 4.58
CA ILE A 14 18.81 5.08 4.89
C ILE A 14 18.49 5.24 6.39
N LYS A 15 17.83 4.25 7.01
CA LYS A 15 17.52 4.25 8.45
C LYS A 15 18.81 4.25 9.30
N LYS A 16 19.79 3.42 8.95
CA LYS A 16 21.10 3.34 9.62
C LYS A 16 21.91 4.62 9.47
N SER A 17 21.96 5.21 8.26
CA SER A 17 22.62 6.49 7.99
C SER A 17 22.01 7.65 8.79
N ARG A 18 20.73 7.54 9.17
CA ARG A 18 20.04 8.47 10.07
C ARG A 18 20.20 8.12 11.56
N LYS A 19 21.15 7.25 11.92
CA LYS A 19 21.44 6.78 13.29
C LYS A 19 20.23 6.17 14.02
N ARG A 20 19.28 5.58 13.28
CA ARG A 20 18.15 4.88 13.88
C ARG A 20 18.51 3.41 14.11
N PRO A 21 18.21 2.83 15.29
CA PRO A 21 18.60 1.46 15.60
C PRO A 21 17.89 0.45 14.70
N THR A 22 18.61 -0.59 14.33
CA THR A 22 18.10 -1.82 13.72
C THR A 22 18.34 -2.97 14.69
N PRO A 23 17.33 -3.77 15.03
CA PRO A 23 17.44 -4.77 16.09
C PRO A 23 18.32 -5.97 15.71
N THR A 24 18.51 -6.21 14.41
CA THR A 24 19.28 -7.35 13.87
C THR A 24 20.22 -6.87 12.77
N ASP A 25 20.92 -7.80 12.10
CA ASP A 25 21.61 -7.56 10.82
C ASP A 25 20.81 -8.10 9.61
N GLU A 26 19.82 -8.96 9.83
CA GLU A 26 18.98 -9.54 8.78
C GLU A 26 17.71 -8.73 8.53
N LEU A 27 17.22 -8.71 7.27
CA LEU A 27 15.94 -8.08 6.92
C LEU A 27 14.77 -8.70 7.70
N LEU A 28 13.97 -7.83 8.32
CA LEU A 28 12.76 -8.25 8.99
C LEU A 28 11.57 -8.34 8.00
N PRO A 29 10.55 -9.17 8.29
CA PRO A 29 9.33 -9.24 7.47
C PRO A 29 8.68 -7.87 7.23
N GLU A 30 8.66 -7.01 8.25
CA GLU A 30 8.04 -5.68 8.15
C GLU A 30 8.83 -4.75 7.21
N GLU A 31 10.14 -4.97 7.05
CA GLU A 31 10.95 -4.21 6.09
C GLU A 31 10.68 -4.64 4.65
N LEU A 32 10.41 -5.93 4.44
CA LEU A 32 9.99 -6.46 3.14
C LEU A 32 8.60 -5.96 2.79
N GLU A 33 7.65 -6.04 3.73
CA GLU A 33 6.29 -5.51 3.57
C GLU A 33 6.32 -4.01 3.28
N LYS A 34 7.14 -3.24 3.99
CA LYS A 34 7.31 -1.80 3.74
C LYS A 34 7.86 -1.52 2.34
N ALA A 35 8.82 -2.32 1.89
CA ALA A 35 9.38 -2.17 0.54
C ALA A 35 8.36 -2.53 -0.55
N GLU A 36 7.52 -3.53 -0.32
CA GLU A 36 6.41 -3.90 -1.22
C GLU A 36 5.34 -2.81 -1.27
N ASN A 37 4.88 -2.35 -0.10
CA ASN A 37 3.91 -1.26 0.03
C ASN A 37 4.41 0.05 -0.61
N LEU A 38 5.72 0.29 -0.61
CA LEU A 38 6.30 1.44 -1.31
C LEU A 38 6.03 1.36 -2.81
N TRP A 39 6.32 0.22 -3.45
CA TRP A 39 6.13 0.05 -4.89
C TRP A 39 4.65 0.07 -5.28
N ILE A 40 3.79 -0.57 -4.50
CA ILE A 40 2.33 -0.54 -4.70
C ILE A 40 1.86 0.91 -4.70
N LYS A 41 2.22 1.68 -3.68
CA LYS A 41 1.86 3.09 -3.60
C LYS A 41 2.42 3.93 -4.73
N THR A 42 3.65 3.66 -5.17
CA THR A 42 4.25 4.37 -6.31
C THR A 42 3.42 4.18 -7.57
N VAL A 43 3.03 2.94 -7.89
CA VAL A 43 2.21 2.65 -9.08
C VAL A 43 0.82 3.24 -8.93
N GLN A 44 0.16 3.04 -7.79
CA GLN A 44 -1.17 3.61 -7.55
C GLN A 44 -1.17 5.14 -7.63
N GLN A 45 -0.15 5.79 -7.08
CA GLN A 45 0.00 7.24 -7.15
C GLN A 45 0.24 7.73 -8.58
N GLN A 46 0.85 6.91 -9.45
CA GLN A 46 1.09 7.26 -10.85
C GLN A 46 -0.20 7.17 -11.70
N TYR A 47 -1.06 6.19 -11.44
CA TYR A 47 -2.23 5.92 -12.29
C TYR A 47 -3.57 6.36 -11.71
N PHE A 48 -3.68 6.48 -10.38
CA PHE A 48 -4.93 6.77 -9.65
C PHE A 48 -4.77 7.99 -8.73
N GLN A 49 -3.93 8.95 -9.12
CA GLN A 49 -3.62 10.12 -8.31
C GLN A 49 -4.88 10.88 -7.88
N GLU A 50 -5.79 11.14 -8.81
CA GLU A 50 -7.01 11.90 -8.56
C GLU A 50 -7.95 11.15 -7.60
N GLU A 51 -8.15 9.84 -7.82
CA GLU A 51 -8.96 9.00 -6.94
C GLU A 51 -8.39 8.96 -5.52
N ILE A 52 -7.07 8.79 -5.38
CA ILE A 52 -6.39 8.80 -4.08
C ILE A 52 -6.59 10.13 -3.38
N GLN A 53 -6.42 11.26 -4.07
CA GLN A 53 -6.63 12.59 -3.49
C GLN A 53 -8.08 12.80 -3.04
N CYS A 54 -9.06 12.40 -3.86
CA CYS A 54 -10.47 12.45 -3.48
C CYS A 54 -10.73 11.64 -2.19
N LEU A 55 -10.24 10.39 -2.13
CA LEU A 55 -10.44 9.52 -0.98
C LEU A 55 -9.74 10.05 0.28
N GLN A 56 -8.53 10.61 0.16
CA GLN A 56 -7.83 11.28 1.27
C GLN A 56 -8.64 12.46 1.83
N MET A 57 -9.32 13.21 0.94
CA MET A 57 -10.20 14.32 1.31
C MET A 57 -11.61 13.88 1.74
N LYS A 58 -11.88 12.57 1.82
CA LYS A 58 -13.22 11.99 2.08
C LYS A 58 -14.28 12.48 1.08
N LYS A 59 -13.87 12.69 -0.18
CA LYS A 59 -14.74 13.03 -1.31
C LYS A 59 -14.97 11.82 -2.19
N GLU A 60 -16.05 11.87 -2.95
CA GLU A 60 -16.29 10.90 -4.02
C GLU A 60 -15.21 11.01 -5.10
N ILE A 61 -14.80 9.86 -5.64
CA ILE A 61 -13.91 9.80 -6.80
C ILE A 61 -14.64 10.24 -8.08
N PRO A 62 -13.93 10.60 -9.16
CA PRO A 62 -14.56 10.99 -10.41
C PRO A 62 -15.58 9.95 -10.92
N LYS A 63 -16.77 10.41 -11.32
CA LYS A 63 -17.85 9.53 -11.78
C LYS A 63 -17.47 8.65 -12.98
N LEU A 64 -16.56 9.15 -13.82
CA LEU A 64 -16.04 8.44 -15.00
C LEU A 64 -14.82 7.57 -14.70
N SER A 65 -14.34 7.55 -13.46
CA SER A 65 -13.23 6.67 -13.07
C SER A 65 -13.61 5.21 -13.24
N LYS A 66 -12.69 4.43 -13.80
CA LYS A 66 -12.82 2.97 -13.93
C LYS A 66 -12.90 2.28 -12.56
N LEU A 67 -12.50 2.95 -11.49
CA LEU A 67 -12.54 2.42 -10.13
C LEU A 67 -13.91 2.58 -9.47
N ASN A 68 -14.80 3.45 -9.98
CA ASN A 68 -16.14 3.67 -9.42
C ASN A 68 -16.93 2.37 -9.13
N PRO A 69 -17.05 1.40 -10.06
CA PRO A 69 -17.78 0.16 -9.79
C PRO A 69 -17.12 -0.75 -8.73
N LEU A 70 -15.85 -0.51 -8.39
CA LEU A 70 -15.08 -1.32 -7.45
C LEU A 70 -15.18 -0.84 -6.00
N THR A 71 -15.96 0.22 -5.72
CA THR A 71 -16.07 0.81 -4.36
C THR A 71 -14.68 1.03 -3.73
N PRO A 72 -13.84 1.89 -4.32
CA PRO A 72 -12.45 2.01 -3.93
C PRO A 72 -12.32 2.72 -2.59
N VAL A 73 -11.39 2.25 -1.76
CA VAL A 73 -11.11 2.76 -0.42
C VAL A 73 -9.61 2.80 -0.18
N LEU A 74 -9.15 3.69 0.70
CA LEU A 74 -7.78 3.68 1.19
C LEU A 74 -7.70 2.89 2.50
N ASP A 75 -6.71 2.03 2.62
CA ASP A 75 -6.38 1.40 3.91
C ASP A 75 -5.52 2.31 4.80
N ASP A 76 -5.21 1.82 6.00
CA ASP A 76 -4.41 2.55 6.99
C ASP A 76 -2.97 2.82 6.53
N ASN A 77 -2.48 2.08 5.54
CA ASN A 77 -1.16 2.27 4.92
C ASN A 77 -1.19 3.26 3.74
N GLY A 78 -2.37 3.78 3.40
CA GLY A 78 -2.62 4.64 2.25
C GLY A 78 -2.61 3.89 0.91
N ILE A 79 -2.87 2.59 0.92
CA ILE A 79 -2.98 1.75 -0.28
C ILE A 79 -4.43 1.72 -0.74
N LEU A 80 -4.61 1.93 -2.05
CA LEU A 80 -5.91 1.87 -2.71
C LEU A 80 -6.37 0.41 -2.85
N ARG A 81 -7.58 0.13 -2.35
CA ARG A 81 -8.16 -1.21 -2.27
C ARG A 81 -9.62 -1.20 -2.70
N VAL A 82 -10.12 -2.38 -3.05
CA VAL A 82 -11.54 -2.64 -3.31
C VAL A 82 -12.24 -2.99 -2.01
N MET A 83 -13.34 -2.31 -1.66
CA MET A 83 -14.19 -2.76 -0.56
C MET A 83 -15.06 -3.93 -1.03
N SER A 84 -14.88 -5.13 -0.48
CA SER A 84 -15.71 -6.29 -0.82
C SER A 84 -17.04 -6.34 -0.05
N ARG A 85 -17.93 -7.26 -0.44
CA ARG A 85 -19.19 -7.56 0.25
C ARG A 85 -19.03 -8.50 1.46
N ILE A 86 -17.84 -9.10 1.64
CA ILE A 86 -17.56 -10.11 2.67
C ILE A 86 -16.80 -9.52 3.87
N GLN A 87 -16.99 -8.23 4.15
CA GLN A 87 -16.31 -7.51 5.24
C GLN A 87 -16.50 -8.15 6.62
N ARG A 88 -17.63 -8.83 6.85
CA ARG A 88 -17.97 -9.48 8.12
C ARG A 88 -17.46 -10.92 8.24
N ALA A 89 -16.85 -11.47 7.19
CA ALA A 89 -16.27 -12.80 7.24
C ALA A 89 -14.95 -12.80 8.03
N GLU A 90 -14.67 -13.88 8.74
CA GLU A 90 -13.43 -14.08 9.48
C GLU A 90 -12.30 -14.51 8.53
N LEU A 91 -11.92 -13.58 7.64
CA LEU A 91 -10.89 -13.76 6.62
C LEU A 91 -9.81 -12.69 6.77
N GLU A 92 -8.64 -12.98 6.19
CA GLU A 92 -7.54 -12.04 6.11
C GLU A 92 -7.93 -10.76 5.36
N ILE A 93 -7.35 -9.62 5.78
CA ILE A 93 -7.66 -8.30 5.21
C ILE A 93 -7.42 -8.25 3.71
N ASN A 94 -6.38 -8.91 3.21
CA ASN A 94 -6.05 -8.92 1.78
C ASN A 94 -7.09 -9.65 0.93
N VAL A 95 -7.86 -10.57 1.53
CA VAL A 95 -8.98 -11.25 0.87
C VAL A 95 -10.23 -10.39 0.90
N LYS A 96 -10.49 -9.73 2.04
CA LYS A 96 -11.66 -8.85 2.22
C LYS A 96 -11.53 -7.52 1.49
N MET A 97 -10.30 -7.05 1.32
CA MET A 97 -9.94 -5.77 0.71
C MET A 97 -8.76 -5.97 -0.24
N PRO A 98 -9.01 -6.51 -1.45
CA PRO A 98 -7.97 -6.70 -2.46
C PRO A 98 -7.31 -5.36 -2.87
N ILE A 99 -6.02 -5.42 -3.17
CA ILE A 99 -5.23 -4.28 -3.66
C ILE A 99 -5.58 -4.00 -5.12
N ILE A 100 -5.74 -2.72 -5.47
CA ILE A 100 -5.89 -2.28 -6.86
C ILE A 100 -4.50 -2.04 -7.45
N LEU A 101 -4.11 -2.80 -8.47
CA LEU A 101 -2.81 -2.66 -9.16
C LEU A 101 -2.95 -1.96 -10.51
#